data_AF-A0AAD1W8L8-F1
#
_entry.id   AF-A0AAD1W8L8-F1
#
_cell.length_a   1.000
_cell.length_b   1.000
_cell.length_c   1.000
_cell.angle_alpha   90.00
_cell.angle_beta   90.00
_cell.angle_gamma   90.00
#
_symmetry.space_group_name_H-M   'P 1'
#
loop_
_entity.id
_entity.type
_entity.pdbx_description
1 polymer ?
#
loop_
_entity_poly.entity_id
_entity_poly.type
_entity_poly.pdbx_seq_one_letter_code
_entity_poly.pdbx_strand_id
1 'polypeptide(L)'
;SAVGNSWHLNESLLDDPRVTEDLTNELPMYFHKNGGKGTAEPWVWEVHKGITRGTLIKWGARIKRERATRIQSLTEAIHIAESAHKATPTPDAYKTLTALRMELRNLLTAKAHRAAQLTKGTYYAHGNKSGKYLARALKDKHQKTYIFHITTKGVIRQDATEDIAKTFFKQFGTTTEHTT
;
A
#
# COMPACT_ATOMS: atom_id res chain seq x y z
N SER A 1 -9.91 -8.50 -3.46
CA SER A 1 -8.76 -9.31 -3.09
C SER A 1 -7.81 -8.43 -2.34
N ALA A 2 -7.52 -8.75 -1.08
CA ALA A 2 -6.50 -8.05 -0.31
C ALA A 2 -5.20 -8.19 -1.10
N VAL A 3 -4.67 -7.07 -1.59
CA VAL A 3 -3.26 -7.01 -1.99
C VAL A 3 -2.54 -7.44 -0.72
N GLY A 4 -1.87 -8.61 -0.76
CA GLY A 4 -1.18 -9.16 0.40
C GLY A 4 -0.35 -8.06 1.04
N ASN A 5 -0.38 -7.97 2.37
CA ASN A 5 0.27 -6.96 3.19
C ASN A 5 1.80 -7.10 3.08
N SER A 6 2.33 -6.89 1.88
CA SER A 6 3.74 -6.87 1.57
C SER A 6 4.31 -5.64 2.23
N TRP A 7 5.29 -5.84 3.09
CA TRP A 7 6.04 -4.73 3.65
C TRP A 7 6.76 -3.99 2.52
N HIS A 8 6.62 -2.65 2.51
CA HIS A 8 7.33 -1.79 1.56
C HIS A 8 8.39 -1.00 2.32
N LEU A 9 9.61 -0.97 1.78
CA LEU A 9 10.71 -0.21 2.34
C LEU A 9 10.37 1.28 2.29
N ASN A 10 10.57 1.95 3.43
CA ASN A 10 10.72 3.39 3.43
C ASN A 10 12.12 3.79 2.92
N GLU A 11 12.20 4.21 1.66
CA GLU A 11 13.44 4.70 1.04
C GLU A 11 14.10 5.83 1.83
N SER A 12 13.32 6.71 2.47
CA SER A 12 13.85 7.79 3.29
C SER A 12 14.61 7.33 4.54
N LEU A 13 14.63 6.04 4.84
CA LEU A 13 15.49 5.49 5.90
C LEU A 13 16.93 5.35 5.43
N LEU A 14 17.15 5.14 4.13
CA LEU A 14 18.48 5.03 3.56
C LEU A 14 19.19 6.39 3.47
N ASP A 15 18.44 7.48 3.56
CA ASP A 15 18.99 8.84 3.65
C ASP A 15 19.55 9.16 5.05
N ASP A 16 19.22 8.37 6.08
CA ASP A 16 19.70 8.59 7.45
C ASP A 16 21.05 7.85 7.65
N PRO A 17 22.17 8.57 7.87
CA PRO A 17 23.48 7.96 8.02
C PRO A 17 23.54 6.90 9.12
N ARG A 18 22.74 7.07 10.17
CA ARG A 18 22.70 6.15 11.32
C ARG A 18 22.12 4.79 10.92
N VAL A 19 21.16 4.79 10.00
CA VAL A 19 20.55 3.56 9.48
C VAL A 19 21.53 2.87 8.53
N THR A 20 22.16 3.63 7.64
CA THR A 20 23.13 3.06 6.68
C THR A 20 24.35 2.48 7.39
N GLU A 21 24.87 3.17 8.41
CA GLU A 21 25.99 2.66 9.20
C GLU A 21 25.64 1.36 9.92
N ASP A 22 24.47 1.29 10.56
CA ASP A 22 24.01 0.06 11.26
C ASP A 22 23.90 -1.12 10.28
N LEU A 23 23.37 -0.88 9.07
CA LEU A 23 23.27 -1.90 8.01
C LEU A 23 24.64 -2.31 7.46
N THR A 24 25.53 -1.35 7.22
CA THR A 24 26.88 -1.61 6.72
C THR A 24 27.71 -2.40 7.73
N ASN A 25 27.49 -2.21 9.04
CA ASN A 25 28.14 -2.98 10.09
C ASN A 25 27.53 -4.38 10.27
N GLU A 26 26.21 -4.51 10.13
CA GLU A 26 25.50 -5.78 10.30
C GLU A 26 25.82 -6.80 9.18
N LEU A 27 26.00 -6.32 7.95
CA LEU A 27 26.13 -7.16 6.75
C LEU A 27 27.41 -8.03 6.75
N PRO A 28 28.63 -7.49 6.95
CA PRO A 28 29.85 -8.30 7.03
C PRO A 28 29.82 -9.28 8.20
N MET A 29 29.30 -8.85 9.36
CA MET A 29 29.24 -9.68 10.56
C MET A 29 28.32 -10.88 10.36
N TYR A 30 27.19 -10.70 9.68
CA TYR A 30 26.28 -11.79 9.33
C TYR A 30 26.97 -12.83 8.44
N PHE A 31 27.62 -12.38 7.37
CA PHE A 31 28.26 -13.28 6.41
C PHE A 31 29.48 -13.99 6.96
N HIS A 32 30.29 -13.31 7.77
CA HIS A 32 31.41 -13.94 8.45
C HIS A 32 30.96 -15.09 9.37
N LYS A 33 29.81 -14.93 10.05
CA LYS A 33 29.27 -15.95 10.96
C LYS A 33 28.61 -17.13 10.25
N ASN A 34 28.01 -16.91 9.08
CA ASN A 34 27.14 -17.88 8.40
C ASN A 34 27.71 -18.41 7.07
N GLY A 35 28.76 -17.80 6.52
CA GLY A 35 29.41 -18.25 5.28
C GLY A 35 30.15 -19.57 5.48
N GLY A 36 29.95 -20.52 4.56
CA GLY A 36 30.75 -21.75 4.46
C GLY A 36 30.47 -22.87 5.46
N LYS A 37 29.44 -22.75 6.32
CA LYS A 37 29.15 -23.73 7.40
C LYS A 37 28.20 -24.87 6.99
N GLY A 38 28.22 -25.29 5.72
CA GLY A 38 27.35 -26.36 5.21
C GLY A 38 25.87 -25.98 5.01
N THR A 39 25.48 -24.74 5.32
CA THR A 39 24.17 -24.18 4.97
C THR A 39 24.14 -23.83 3.48
N ALA A 40 23.11 -24.26 2.75
CA ALA A 40 22.98 -23.90 1.34
C ALA A 40 22.83 -22.39 1.16
N GLU A 41 23.53 -21.83 0.18
CA GLU A 41 23.60 -20.38 -0.11
C GLU A 41 22.23 -19.68 -0.19
N PRO A 42 21.16 -20.29 -0.77
CA PRO A 42 19.84 -19.66 -0.79
C PRO A 42 19.28 -19.35 0.60
N TRP A 43 19.50 -20.23 1.59
CA TRP A 43 19.00 -20.03 2.94
C TRP A 43 19.73 -18.91 3.68
N VAL A 44 21.05 -18.80 3.45
CA VAL A 44 21.86 -17.68 3.96
C VAL A 44 21.30 -16.35 3.43
N TRP A 45 20.88 -16.33 2.17
CA TRP A 45 20.30 -15.13 1.57
C TRP A 45 18.89 -14.79 2.03
N GLU A 46 18.03 -15.78 2.24
CA GLU A 46 16.70 -15.54 2.82
C GLU A 46 16.78 -15.01 4.26
N VAL A 47 17.65 -15.59 5.08
CA VAL A 47 17.84 -15.16 6.47
C VAL A 47 18.43 -13.75 6.53
N HIS A 48 19.44 -13.44 5.70
CA HIS A 48 19.99 -12.09 5.61
C HIS A 48 18.91 -11.05 5.29
N LYS A 49 18.11 -11.30 4.24
CA LYS A 49 17.02 -10.39 3.86
C LYS A 49 16.01 -10.20 5.00
N GLY A 50 15.71 -11.26 5.76
CA GLY A 50 14.84 -11.18 6.94
C GLY A 50 15.41 -10.27 8.02
N ILE A 51 16.70 -10.43 8.33
CA ILE A 51 17.43 -9.62 9.31
C ILE A 51 17.44 -8.15 8.88
N THR A 52 17.87 -7.85 7.65
CA THR A 52 17.89 -6.48 7.10
C THR A 52 16.52 -5.81 7.17
N ARG A 53 15.44 -6.53 6.83
CA ARG A 53 14.07 -6.02 6.96
C ARG A 53 13.72 -5.74 8.42
N GLY A 54 14.06 -6.64 9.34
CA GLY A 54 13.87 -6.45 10.77
C GLY A 54 14.56 -5.19 11.29
N THR A 55 15.82 -4.98 10.90
CA THR A 55 16.60 -3.79 11.22
C THR A 55 15.95 -2.52 10.67
N LEU A 56 15.54 -2.51 9.41
CA LEU A 56 14.85 -1.37 8.79
C LEU A 56 13.50 -1.06 9.46
N ILE A 57 12.72 -2.08 9.85
CA ILE A 57 11.46 -1.91 10.58
C ILE A 57 11.72 -1.30 11.97
N LYS A 58 12.73 -1.80 12.70
CA LYS A 58 13.16 -1.28 14.00
C LYS A 58 13.51 0.20 13.91
N TRP A 59 14.33 0.58 12.93
CA TRP A 59 14.72 1.97 12.68
C TRP A 59 13.54 2.84 12.27
N GLY A 60 12.69 2.36 11.36
CA GLY A 60 11.48 3.08 10.94
C GLY A 60 10.55 3.38 12.11
N ALA A 61 10.35 2.41 13.01
CA ALA A 61 9.57 2.61 14.23
C ALA A 61 10.23 3.63 15.17
N ARG A 62 11.55 3.60 15.33
CA ARG A 62 12.29 4.53 16.17
C ARG A 62 12.22 5.97 15.66
N ILE A 63 12.53 6.21 14.39
CA ILE A 63 12.48 7.54 13.76
C ILE A 63 11.05 8.09 13.79
N LYS A 64 10.03 7.23 13.61
CA LYS A 64 8.63 7.64 13.74
C LYS A 64 8.32 8.16 15.15
N ARG A 65 8.82 7.51 16.20
CA ARG A 65 8.69 7.97 17.59
C ARG A 65 9.46 9.27 17.82
N GLU A 66 10.71 9.35 17.38
CA GLU A 66 11.55 10.58 17.49
C GLU A 66 10.87 11.79 16.83
N ARG A 67 10.28 11.62 15.64
CA ARG A 67 9.53 12.70 14.98
C ARG A 67 8.27 13.09 15.75
N ALA A 68 7.55 12.13 16.31
CA ALA A 68 6.34 12.40 17.09
C ALA A 68 6.66 13.18 18.38
N THR A 69 7.72 12.78 19.11
CA THR A 69 8.18 13.49 20.30
C THR A 69 8.70 14.88 19.95
N ARG A 70 9.41 15.04 18.82
CA ARG A 70 9.84 16.37 18.35
C ARG A 70 8.66 17.28 18.06
N ILE A 71 7.63 16.79 17.35
CA ILE A 71 6.40 17.55 17.08
C ILE A 71 5.72 17.99 18.38
N GLN A 72 5.61 17.09 19.36
CA GLN A 72 5.02 17.41 20.67
C GLN A 72 5.83 18.49 21.39
N SER A 73 7.17 18.35 21.44
CA SER A 73 8.04 19.33 22.07
C SER A 73 7.98 20.72 21.40
N LEU A 74 7.91 20.76 20.07
CA LEU A 74 7.76 22.01 19.31
C LEU A 74 6.41 22.66 19.56
N THR A 75 5.34 21.87 19.66
CA THR A 75 4.00 22.39 19.94
C THR A 75 3.96 23.04 21.33
N GLU A 76 4.55 22.40 22.34
CA GLU A 76 4.67 22.97 23.69
C GLU A 76 5.54 24.24 23.70
N ALA A 77 6.71 24.19 23.03
CA ALA A 77 7.60 25.35 22.94
C ALA A 77 6.92 26.55 22.24
N ILE A 78 6.13 26.29 21.20
CA ILE A 78 5.33 27.32 20.52
C ILE A 78 4.28 27.89 21.48
N HIS A 79 3.56 27.05 22.23
CA HIS A 79 2.55 27.52 23.18
C HIS A 79 3.15 28.44 24.26
N ILE A 80 4.31 28.07 24.81
CA ILE A 80 5.05 28.89 25.79
C ILE A 80 5.51 30.20 25.14
N ALA A 81 6.13 30.13 23.96
CA ALA A 81 6.61 31.31 23.24
C ALA A 81 5.48 32.27 22.84
N GLU A 82 4.31 31.75 22.45
CA GLU A 82 3.12 32.56 22.17
C GLU A 82 2.59 33.26 23.41
N SER A 83 2.57 32.57 24.55
CA SER A 83 2.16 33.14 25.83
C SER A 83 3.10 34.25 26.28
N ALA A 84 4.42 34.03 26.16
CA ALA A 84 5.44 35.02 26.45
C ALA A 84 5.33 36.25 25.52
N HIS A 85 5.16 36.02 24.21
CA HIS A 85 5.02 37.10 23.23
C HIS A 85 3.74 37.93 23.42
N LYS A 86 2.64 37.30 23.85
CA LYS A 86 1.40 38.01 24.22
C LYS A 86 1.59 38.93 25.43
N ALA A 87 2.38 38.49 26.41
CA ALA A 87 2.67 39.29 27.60
C ALA A 87 3.66 40.43 27.29
N THR A 88 4.71 40.15 26.53
CA THR A 88 5.74 41.12 26.14
C THR A 88 6.06 41.01 24.64
N PRO A 89 5.44 41.86 23.81
CA PRO A 89 5.65 41.85 22.36
C PRO A 89 7.04 42.39 22.00
N THR A 90 8.04 41.51 21.98
CA THR A 90 9.41 41.85 21.57
C THR A 90 9.72 41.31 20.17
N PRO A 91 10.50 42.04 19.35
CA PRO A 91 10.90 41.58 18.02
C PRO A 91 11.68 40.26 18.04
N ASP A 92 12.50 40.03 19.06
CA ASP A 92 13.28 38.80 19.18
C ASP A 92 12.41 37.60 19.58
N ALA A 93 11.41 37.78 20.45
CA ALA A 93 10.41 36.74 20.72
C ALA A 93 9.59 36.37 19.47
N TYR A 94 9.31 37.35 18.60
CA TYR A 94 8.63 37.07 17.33
C TYR A 94 9.50 36.24 16.38
N LYS A 95 10.81 36.54 16.29
CA LYS A 95 11.75 35.77 15.47
C LYS A 95 11.87 34.32 15.95
N THR A 96 12.01 34.10 17.26
CA THR A 96 12.11 32.74 17.83
C THR A 96 10.82 31.95 17.61
N LEU A 97 9.65 32.57 17.84
CA LEU A 97 8.35 31.95 17.57
C LEU A 97 8.20 31.58 16.09
N THR A 98 8.61 32.46 15.19
CA THR A 98 8.57 32.21 13.74
C THR A 98 9.48 31.04 13.35
N ALA A 99 10.69 30.96 13.92
CA ALA A 99 11.61 29.85 13.69
C ALA A 99 11.01 28.50 14.16
N LEU A 100 10.41 28.46 15.35
CA LEU A 100 9.76 27.25 15.88
C LEU A 100 8.58 26.80 14.99
N ARG A 101 7.73 27.75 14.57
CA ARG A 101 6.62 27.47 13.64
C ARG A 101 7.11 26.96 12.30
N MET A 102 8.21 27.51 11.78
CA MET A 102 8.84 27.06 10.54
C MET A 102 9.37 25.63 10.66
N GLU A 103 10.03 25.29 11.77
CA GLU A 103 10.50 23.92 12.02
C GLU A 103 9.33 22.93 12.06
N LEU A 104 8.27 23.25 12.80
CA LEU A 104 7.06 22.42 12.88
C LEU A 104 6.41 22.26 11.48
N ARG A 105 6.31 23.35 10.72
CA ARG A 105 5.76 23.33 9.36
C ARG A 105 6.58 22.41 8.45
N ASN A 106 7.90 22.43 8.54
CA ASN A 106 8.77 21.58 7.74
C ASN A 106 8.53 20.09 8.03
N LEU A 107 8.42 19.71 9.31
CA LEU A 107 8.12 18.33 9.70
C LEU A 107 6.74 17.85 9.21
N LEU A 108 5.71 18.69 9.35
CA LEU A 108 4.36 18.38 8.87
C LEU A 108 4.29 18.31 7.34
N THR A 109 4.99 19.21 6.65
CA THR A 109 5.06 19.23 5.18
C THR A 109 5.74 17.96 4.66
N ALA A 110 6.85 17.52 5.27
CA ALA A 110 7.50 16.26 4.92
C ALA A 110 6.57 15.04 5.10
N LYS A 111 5.77 15.02 6.18
CA LYS A 111 4.76 13.98 6.42
C LYS A 111 3.65 14.01 5.36
N ALA A 112 3.15 15.19 5.03
CA ALA A 112 2.11 15.38 4.01
C ALA A 112 2.62 14.96 2.62
N HIS A 113 3.83 15.37 2.24
CA HIS A 113 4.47 14.98 0.98
C HIS A 113 4.56 13.45 0.87
N ARG A 114 5.04 12.78 1.93
CA ARG A 114 5.09 11.31 1.96
C ARG A 114 3.71 10.67 1.76
N ALA A 115 2.70 11.16 2.46
CA ALA A 115 1.34 10.64 2.32
C ALA A 115 0.82 10.82 0.89
N ALA A 116 1.07 11.97 0.26
CA ALA A 116 0.70 12.23 -1.12
C ALA A 116 1.40 11.27 -2.10
N GLN A 117 2.69 10.98 -1.93
CA GLN A 117 3.42 10.02 -2.75
C GLN A 117 2.85 8.60 -2.63
N LEU A 118 2.53 8.15 -1.41
CA LEU A 118 1.90 6.85 -1.19
C LEU A 118 0.53 6.76 -1.86
N THR A 119 -0.30 7.80 -1.72
CA THR A 119 -1.62 7.85 -2.37
C THR A 119 -1.50 7.88 -3.90
N LYS A 120 -0.50 8.57 -4.44
CA LYS A 120 -0.21 8.58 -5.89
C LYS A 120 0.20 7.19 -6.38
N GLY A 121 1.05 6.49 -5.63
CA GLY A 121 1.45 5.11 -5.93
C GLY A 121 0.25 4.15 -5.93
N THR A 122 -0.62 4.23 -4.91
CA THR A 122 -1.83 3.40 -4.88
C THR A 122 -2.80 3.76 -6.00
N TYR A 123 -2.95 5.03 -6.33
CA TYR A 123 -3.75 5.48 -7.46
C TYR A 123 -3.28 4.86 -8.77
N TYR A 124 -1.99 4.94 -9.12
CA TYR A 124 -1.49 4.34 -10.37
C TYR A 124 -1.56 2.82 -10.38
N ALA A 125 -1.32 2.16 -9.25
CA ALA A 125 -1.43 0.71 -9.14
C ALA A 125 -2.86 0.19 -9.41
N HIS A 126 -3.88 1.04 -9.23
CA HIS A 126 -5.30 0.70 -9.35
C HIS A 126 -6.05 1.50 -10.44
N GLY A 127 -5.44 2.52 -11.05
CA GLY A 127 -6.12 3.49 -11.93
C GLY A 127 -6.54 2.89 -13.28
N ASN A 128 -5.69 2.07 -13.90
CA ASN A 128 -6.01 1.37 -15.15
C ASN A 128 -6.67 0.01 -14.95
N LYS A 129 -6.77 -0.47 -13.71
CA LYS A 129 -7.51 -1.70 -13.42
C LYS A 129 -8.98 -1.30 -13.35
N SER A 130 -9.84 -2.00 -14.09
CA SER A 130 -11.27 -1.96 -13.81
C SER A 130 -11.44 -2.23 -12.32
N GLY A 131 -11.76 -1.20 -11.53
CA GLY A 131 -11.75 -1.34 -10.08
C GLY A 131 -12.63 -2.52 -9.65
N LYS A 132 -12.47 -3.01 -8.42
CA LYS A 132 -13.29 -4.13 -7.88
C LYS A 132 -14.78 -3.95 -8.20
N TYR A 133 -15.27 -2.71 -8.19
CA TYR A 133 -16.64 -2.34 -8.54
C TYR A 133 -16.98 -2.59 -10.00
N LEU A 134 -16.14 -2.18 -10.96
CA LEU A 134 -16.39 -2.45 -12.38
C LEU A 134 -16.29 -3.95 -12.68
N ALA A 135 -15.30 -4.64 -12.13
CA ALA A 135 -15.21 -6.09 -12.27
C ALA A 135 -16.45 -6.81 -11.69
N ARG A 136 -16.97 -6.33 -10.56
CA ARG A 136 -18.22 -6.85 -9.97
C ARG A 136 -19.44 -6.53 -10.84
N ALA A 137 -19.56 -5.29 -11.32
CA ALA A 137 -20.64 -4.89 -12.21
C ALA A 137 -20.65 -5.70 -13.52
N LEU A 138 -19.48 -5.95 -14.11
CA LEU A 138 -19.31 -6.81 -15.28
C LEU A 138 -19.69 -8.26 -14.97
N LYS A 139 -19.27 -8.79 -13.81
CA LYS A 139 -19.65 -10.12 -13.36
C LYS A 139 -21.16 -10.25 -13.16
N ASP A 140 -21.78 -9.26 -12.51
CA ASP A 140 -23.23 -9.24 -12.27
C ASP A 140 -23.99 -9.14 -13.59
N LYS A 141 -23.51 -8.32 -14.55
CA LYS A 141 -24.07 -8.25 -15.91
C LYS A 141 -23.93 -9.59 -16.64
N HIS A 142 -22.77 -10.23 -16.56
CA HIS A 142 -22.53 -11.53 -17.17
C HIS A 142 -23.43 -12.61 -16.56
N GLN A 143 -23.57 -12.67 -15.23
CA GLN A 143 -24.46 -13.63 -14.56
C GLN A 143 -25.93 -13.47 -14.94
N LYS A 144 -26.39 -12.24 -15.19
CA LYS A 144 -27.77 -11.98 -15.65
C LYS A 144 -28.01 -12.32 -17.12
N THR A 145 -26.99 -12.16 -17.96
CA THR A 145 -27.15 -12.29 -19.42
C THR A 145 -26.76 -13.68 -19.92
N TYR A 146 -25.83 -14.35 -19.24
CA TYR A 146 -25.28 -15.61 -19.68
C TYR A 146 -26.11 -16.79 -19.18
N ILE A 147 -26.51 -17.66 -20.11
CA ILE A 147 -27.25 -18.89 -19.80
C ILE A 147 -26.23 -19.99 -19.52
N PHE A 148 -26.10 -20.38 -18.24
CA PHE A 148 -25.13 -21.41 -17.82
C PHE A 148 -25.61 -22.84 -18.09
N HIS A 149 -26.92 -23.08 -18.10
CA HIS A 149 -27.51 -24.39 -18.33
C HIS A 149 -28.93 -24.24 -18.87
N ILE A 150 -29.36 -25.25 -19.62
CA ILE A 150 -30.74 -25.36 -20.11
C ILE A 150 -31.31 -26.72 -19.71
N THR A 151 -32.55 -26.73 -19.24
CA THR A 151 -33.24 -27.94 -18.79
C THR A 151 -34.34 -28.28 -19.78
N THR A 152 -34.26 -29.46 -20.40
CA THR A 152 -35.30 -29.93 -21.32
C THR A 152 -35.97 -31.16 -20.71
N LYS A 153 -37.30 -31.09 -20.48
CA LYS A 153 -38.10 -32.20 -19.92
C LYS A 153 -37.56 -32.79 -18.61
N GLY A 154 -37.09 -31.93 -17.70
CA GLY A 154 -36.62 -32.34 -16.38
C GLY A 154 -35.17 -32.82 -16.30
N VAL A 155 -34.46 -32.93 -17.42
CA VAL A 155 -33.01 -33.25 -17.42
C VAL A 155 -32.20 -31.96 -17.62
N ILE A 156 -31.39 -31.62 -16.62
CA ILE A 156 -30.45 -30.49 -16.67
C ILE A 156 -29.29 -30.89 -17.58
N ARG A 157 -29.02 -30.14 -18.66
CA ARG A 157 -27.79 -30.28 -19.44
C ARG A 157 -26.86 -29.10 -19.16
N GLN A 158 -25.64 -29.42 -18.75
CA GLN A 158 -24.58 -28.46 -18.41
C GLN A 158 -23.36 -28.74 -19.29
N ASP A 159 -23.46 -28.46 -20.58
CA ASP A 159 -22.37 -28.75 -21.49
C ASP A 159 -22.35 -27.69 -22.59
N ALA A 160 -21.15 -27.10 -22.79
CA ALA A 160 -20.71 -26.16 -23.83
C ALA A 160 -21.72 -25.12 -24.38
N THR A 161 -21.28 -23.86 -24.49
CA THR A 161 -22.08 -22.76 -25.09
C THR A 161 -22.69 -23.12 -26.44
N GLU A 162 -22.00 -23.93 -27.25
CA GLU A 162 -22.48 -24.44 -28.54
C GLU A 162 -23.70 -25.34 -28.43
N ASP A 163 -23.73 -26.23 -27.43
CA ASP A 163 -24.82 -27.18 -27.25
C ASP A 163 -26.06 -26.52 -26.64
N ILE A 164 -25.85 -25.52 -25.77
CA ILE A 164 -26.91 -24.61 -25.30
C ILE A 164 -27.52 -23.85 -26.48
N ALA A 165 -26.70 -23.32 -27.40
CA ALA A 165 -27.21 -22.62 -28.58
C ALA A 165 -28.01 -23.55 -29.50
N LYS A 166 -27.48 -24.74 -29.83
CA LYS A 166 -28.17 -25.73 -30.69
C LYS A 166 -29.52 -26.16 -30.11
N THR A 167 -29.58 -26.41 -28.81
CA THR A 167 -30.84 -26.81 -28.13
C THR A 167 -31.84 -25.67 -28.11
N PHE A 168 -31.41 -24.44 -27.84
CA PHE A 168 -32.26 -23.26 -27.90
C PHE A 168 -32.85 -23.04 -29.31
N PHE A 169 -32.02 -23.09 -30.36
CA PHE A 169 -32.48 -22.96 -31.74
C PHE A 169 -33.42 -24.09 -32.16
N LYS A 170 -33.19 -25.33 -31.71
CA LYS A 170 -34.10 -26.45 -31.98
C LYS A 170 -35.49 -26.25 -31.35
N GLN A 171 -35.56 -25.63 -30.18
CA GLN A 171 -36.81 -25.43 -29.43
C GLN A 171 -37.61 -24.21 -29.92
N PHE A 172 -36.93 -23.14 -30.33
CA PHE A 172 -37.56 -21.84 -30.64
C PHE A 172 -37.34 -21.32 -32.06
N GLY A 173 -36.54 -22.01 -32.90
CA GLY A 173 -36.18 -21.55 -34.24
C GLY A 173 -37.20 -21.84 -35.35
N THR A 174 -38.35 -22.46 -35.06
CA THR A 174 -39.37 -22.84 -36.05
C THR A 174 -40.66 -22.03 -35.95
N THR A 175 -40.56 -20.71 -35.73
CA THR A 175 -41.66 -19.76 -35.98
C THR A 175 -41.31 -18.85 -37.14
N THR A 176 -41.22 -19.42 -38.34
CA THR A 176 -41.57 -18.73 -39.57
C THR A 176 -42.55 -19.64 -40.31
N GLU A 177 -43.69 -19.07 -40.68
CA GLU A 177 -44.76 -19.65 -41.52
C GLU A 177 -45.88 -20.39 -40.77
N HIS A 178 -46.81 -19.61 -40.22
CA HIS A 178 -48.25 -19.80 -40.48
C HIS A 178 -48.95 -18.43 -40.45
N THR A 179 -48.80 -17.68 -41.55
CA THR A 179 -49.76 -16.63 -41.91
C THR A 179 -50.28 -16.97 -43.31
N THR A 180 -51.31 -17.79 -43.38
CA THR A 180 -52.39 -17.71 -44.39
C THR A 180 -53.61 -18.38 -43.80
#